data_AF-A0A2P5Z1R1-F1
#
_entry.id   AF-A0A2P5Z1R1-F1
#
_cell.length_a   1.000
_cell.length_b   1.000
_cell.length_c   1.000
_cell.angle_alpha   90.00
_cell.angle_beta   90.00
_cell.angle_gamma   90.00
#
_symmetry.space_group_name_H-M   'P 1'
#
loop_
_entity.id
_entity.type
_entity.pdbx_description
1 polymer ?
#
loop_
_entity_poly.entity_id
_entity_poly.type
_entity_poly.pdbx_seq_one_letter_code
_entity_poly.pdbx_strand_id
1 'polypeptide(L)'
;MAVAFGLPIYWSALAVLAPMVEPSFSDANLWGMVFYELLVLALLLPTLWFRGWTAQALGLQWQARDIGVGLALLAACVVATYPLNLLNDSVAAEVNPSMDAMVAGPLSAGVVVLVSLLNPIFEEVFVCAYVIRALERRHSPAFAVNVSVAIRASYHLYQGPVGTIAIVVIGLILGWWVARTGRLWPAIVAHAALDLMGLMAYA
;
A
#
# COMPACT_ATOMS: atom_id res chain seq x y z
N MET A 1 -10.71 -9.27 -4.42
CA MET A 1 -9.40 -8.82 -4.93
C MET A 1 -9.53 -8.25 -6.33
N ALA A 2 -10.07 -8.97 -7.31
CA ALA A 2 -10.27 -8.44 -8.67
C ALA A 2 -11.01 -7.09 -8.73
N VAL A 3 -12.10 -6.92 -7.98
CA VAL A 3 -12.83 -5.63 -7.93
C VAL A 3 -12.00 -4.49 -7.30
N ALA A 4 -11.20 -4.80 -6.29
CA ALA A 4 -10.45 -3.80 -5.52
C ALA A 4 -9.10 -3.42 -6.12
N PHE A 5 -8.43 -4.36 -6.78
CA PHE A 5 -7.07 -4.17 -7.28
C PHE A 5 -6.91 -4.54 -8.75
N GLY A 6 -7.95 -5.04 -9.43
CA GLY A 6 -7.84 -5.40 -10.85
C GLY A 6 -7.47 -4.19 -11.72
N LEU A 7 -8.07 -3.03 -11.46
CA LEU A 7 -7.76 -1.80 -12.18
C LEU A 7 -6.36 -1.25 -11.81
N PRO A 8 -5.98 -1.10 -10.52
CA PRO A 8 -4.60 -0.77 -10.14
C PRO A 8 -3.54 -1.71 -10.74
N ILE A 9 -3.75 -3.04 -10.68
CA ILE A 9 -2.81 -4.03 -11.26
C ILE A 9 -2.70 -3.85 -12.76
N TYR A 10 -3.82 -3.64 -13.46
CA TYR A 10 -3.82 -3.41 -14.90
C TYR A 10 -3.00 -2.17 -15.28
N TRP A 11 -3.23 -1.03 -14.60
CA TRP A 11 -2.48 0.19 -14.87
C TRP A 11 -1.00 0.06 -14.53
N SER A 12 -0.70 -0.59 -13.42
CA SER A 12 0.68 -0.85 -12.99
C SER A 12 1.44 -1.70 -14.01
N ALA A 13 0.81 -2.75 -14.54
CA ALA A 13 1.38 -3.60 -15.58
C ALA A 13 1.55 -2.86 -16.92
N LEU A 14 0.61 -1.99 -17.30
CA LEU A 14 0.73 -1.17 -18.50
C LEU A 14 1.86 -0.14 -18.39
N ALA A 15 2.05 0.47 -17.21
CA ALA A 15 3.10 1.45 -16.98
C ALA A 15 4.50 0.86 -17.20
N VAL A 16 4.71 -0.41 -16.85
CA VAL A 16 5.98 -1.13 -17.13
C VAL A 16 6.26 -1.26 -18.63
N LEU A 17 5.21 -1.31 -19.46
CA LEU A 17 5.33 -1.43 -20.91
C LEU A 17 5.35 -0.07 -21.62
N ALA A 18 5.14 1.03 -20.88
CA ALA A 18 5.09 2.36 -21.46
C ALA A 18 6.50 2.79 -21.92
N PRO A 19 6.61 3.49 -23.06
CA PRO A 19 7.91 3.94 -23.58
C PRO A 19 8.52 5.07 -22.75
N MET A 20 7.74 5.74 -21.91
CA MET A 20 8.15 6.81 -21.02
C MET A 20 7.39 6.71 -19.71
N VAL A 21 7.98 7.25 -18.64
CA VAL A 21 7.34 7.38 -17.34
C VAL A 21 6.26 8.45 -17.44
N GLU A 22 5.00 8.05 -17.27
CA GLU A 22 3.89 8.98 -17.14
C GLU A 22 3.72 9.38 -15.67
N PRO A 23 3.60 10.69 -15.36
CA PRO A 23 3.37 11.14 -13.99
C PRO A 23 2.12 10.50 -13.38
N SER A 24 2.36 9.67 -12.36
CA SER A 24 1.29 8.96 -11.65
C SER A 24 0.66 9.84 -10.57
N PHE A 25 1.39 10.83 -10.06
CA PHE A 25 0.95 11.71 -8.99
C PHE A 25 0.65 13.12 -9.50
N SER A 26 -0.62 13.50 -9.39
CA SER A 26 -1.14 14.84 -9.58
C SER A 26 -2.37 14.98 -8.69
N ASP A 27 -2.81 16.21 -8.40
CA ASP A 27 -4.05 16.42 -7.63
C ASP A 27 -5.24 15.66 -8.23
N ALA A 28 -5.38 15.68 -9.56
CA ALA A 28 -6.46 14.98 -10.26
C ALA A 28 -6.38 13.46 -10.04
N ASN A 29 -5.18 12.88 -10.13
CA ASN A 29 -4.99 11.44 -9.92
C ASN A 29 -5.22 11.04 -8.46
N LEU A 30 -4.76 11.85 -7.49
CA LEU A 30 -4.94 11.60 -6.06
C LEU A 30 -6.43 11.70 -5.67
N TRP A 31 -7.16 12.71 -6.17
CA TRP A 31 -8.61 12.78 -6.00
C TRP A 31 -9.33 11.62 -6.67
N GLY A 32 -8.89 11.21 -7.86
CA GLY A 32 -9.41 10.05 -8.56
C GLY A 32 -9.22 8.75 -7.76
N MET A 33 -8.06 8.57 -7.12
CA MET A 33 -7.75 7.45 -6.24
C MET A 33 -8.67 7.45 -5.01
N VAL A 34 -8.78 8.59 -4.31
CA VAL A 34 -9.70 8.72 -3.16
C VAL A 34 -11.14 8.37 -3.55
N PHE A 35 -11.61 8.89 -4.68
CA PHE A 35 -12.96 8.58 -5.17
C PHE A 35 -13.12 7.08 -5.49
N TYR A 36 -12.15 6.50 -6.19
CA TYR A 36 -12.13 5.08 -6.52
C TYR A 36 -12.20 4.20 -5.27
N GLU A 37 -11.37 4.48 -4.26
CA GLU A 37 -11.30 3.70 -3.02
C GLU A 37 -12.60 3.78 -2.23
N LEU A 38 -13.17 4.99 -2.09
CA LEU A 38 -14.45 5.18 -1.41
C LEU A 38 -15.58 4.43 -2.13
N LEU A 39 -15.61 4.48 -3.46
CA LEU A 39 -16.59 3.76 -4.27
C LEU A 39 -16.43 2.24 -4.09
N VAL A 40 -15.20 1.72 -4.16
CA VAL A 40 -14.95 0.29 -3.98
C VAL A 40 -15.26 -0.16 -2.56
N LEU A 41 -14.94 0.64 -1.54
CA LEU A 41 -15.33 0.38 -0.15
C LEU A 41 -16.84 0.29 -0.01
N ALA A 42 -17.58 1.25 -0.58
CA ALA A 42 -19.04 1.24 -0.57
C ALA A 42 -19.62 -0.02 -1.21
N LEU A 43 -18.97 -0.57 -2.25
CA LEU A 43 -19.38 -1.81 -2.90
C LEU A 43 -18.99 -3.08 -2.12
N LEU A 44 -17.79 -3.11 -1.52
CA LEU A 44 -17.23 -4.33 -0.94
C LEU A 44 -17.52 -4.50 0.55
N LEU A 45 -17.70 -3.42 1.32
CA LEU A 45 -18.02 -3.52 2.75
C LEU A 45 -19.32 -4.31 3.00
N PRO A 46 -20.43 -4.09 2.26
CA PRO A 46 -21.63 -4.93 2.40
C PRO A 46 -21.35 -6.40 2.10
N THR A 47 -20.55 -6.67 1.06
CA THR A 47 -20.19 -8.05 0.68
C THR A 47 -19.37 -8.74 1.77
N LEU A 48 -18.40 -8.03 2.37
CA LEU A 48 -17.63 -8.54 3.50
C LEU A 48 -18.55 -8.87 4.68
N TRP A 49 -19.46 -7.95 5.01
CA TRP A 49 -20.40 -8.12 6.10
C TRP A 49 -21.33 -9.33 5.88
N PHE A 50 -21.94 -9.48 4.71
CA PHE A 50 -22.79 -10.64 4.38
C PHE A 50 -22.03 -11.97 4.39
N ARG A 51 -20.71 -11.94 4.18
CA ARG A 51 -19.83 -13.12 4.29
C ARG A 51 -19.30 -13.36 5.70
N GLY A 52 -19.79 -12.62 6.70
CA GLY A 52 -19.44 -12.78 8.11
C GLY A 52 -18.09 -12.18 8.51
N TRP A 53 -17.49 -11.32 7.68
CA TRP A 53 -16.28 -10.58 8.07
C TRP A 53 -16.66 -9.39 8.95
N THR A 54 -16.22 -9.43 10.20
CA THR A 54 -16.41 -8.34 11.16
C THR A 54 -15.15 -7.47 11.26
N ALA A 55 -15.29 -6.25 11.78
CA ALA A 55 -14.15 -5.39 12.08
C ALA A 55 -13.13 -6.06 13.01
N GLN A 56 -13.61 -6.86 13.98
CA GLN A 56 -12.75 -7.66 14.85
C GLN A 56 -12.02 -8.76 14.08
N ALA A 57 -12.72 -9.48 13.19
CA ALA A 57 -12.11 -10.48 12.33
C ALA A 57 -11.08 -9.87 11.37
N LEU A 58 -11.18 -8.58 11.04
CA LEU A 58 -10.19 -7.84 10.24
C LEU A 58 -9.12 -7.14 11.09
N GLY A 59 -9.19 -7.23 12.43
CA GLY A 59 -8.17 -6.66 13.31
C GLY A 59 -8.26 -5.15 13.47
N LEU A 60 -9.41 -4.54 13.16
CA LEU A 60 -9.70 -3.10 13.23
C LEU A 60 -10.03 -2.64 14.66
N GLN A 61 -9.50 -3.30 15.69
CA GLN A 61 -9.71 -2.93 17.09
C GLN A 61 -8.67 -1.88 17.51
N TRP A 62 -9.07 -0.60 17.46
CA TRP A 62 -8.21 0.55 17.78
C TRP A 62 -7.78 0.56 19.25
N GLN A 63 -6.50 0.81 19.49
CA GLN A 63 -5.96 1.06 20.82
C GLN A 63 -4.90 2.16 20.73
N ALA A 64 -4.82 3.08 21.70
CA ALA A 64 -3.91 4.23 21.63
C ALA A 64 -2.43 3.84 21.42
N ARG A 65 -2.01 2.67 21.94
CA ARG A 65 -0.65 2.15 21.72
C ARG A 65 -0.32 1.80 20.26
N ASP A 66 -1.34 1.66 19.41
CA ASP A 66 -1.16 1.32 18.00
C ASP A 66 -0.43 2.41 17.23
N ILE A 67 -0.51 3.66 17.68
CA ILE A 67 0.28 4.75 17.15
C ILE A 67 1.77 4.47 17.39
N GLY A 68 2.16 4.21 18.64
CA GLY A 68 3.56 3.94 18.99
C GLY A 68 4.13 2.71 18.29
N VAL A 69 3.33 1.65 18.19
CA VAL A 69 3.73 0.44 17.45
C VAL A 69 3.81 0.71 15.94
N GLY A 70 2.87 1.48 15.38
CA GLY A 70 2.89 1.87 13.98
C GLY A 70 4.12 2.71 13.63
N LEU A 71 4.52 3.63 14.51
CA LEU A 71 5.77 4.39 14.35
C LEU A 71 7.02 3.49 14.43
N ALA A 72 7.01 2.45 15.26
CA ALA A 72 8.09 1.46 15.28
C ALA A 72 8.14 0.62 13.99
N LEU A 73 6.98 0.25 13.44
CA LEU A 73 6.89 -0.43 12.15
C LEU A 73 7.35 0.47 11.00
N LEU A 74 6.96 1.75 11.01
CA LEU A 74 7.47 2.76 10.08
C LEU A 74 9.00 2.81 10.12
N ALA A 75 9.58 2.93 11.31
CA ALA A 75 11.04 2.96 11.46
C ALA A 75 11.69 1.67 10.91
N ALA A 76 11.09 0.51 11.18
CA ALA A 76 11.55 -0.75 10.63
C ALA A 76 11.48 -0.78 9.09
N CYS A 77 10.39 -0.28 8.49
CA CYS A 77 10.25 -0.15 7.05
C CYS A 77 11.32 0.77 6.46
N VAL A 78 11.48 1.98 6.99
CA VAL A 78 12.47 2.96 6.52
C VAL A 78 13.89 2.40 6.61
N VAL A 79 14.27 1.77 7.72
CA VAL A 79 15.59 1.18 7.88
C VAL A 79 15.80 0.01 6.91
N ALA A 80 14.80 -0.86 6.73
CA ALA A 80 14.90 -2.02 5.87
C ALA A 80 14.98 -1.65 4.38
N THR A 81 14.33 -0.56 3.96
CA THR A 81 14.36 -0.10 2.57
C THR A 81 15.49 0.90 2.28
N TYR A 82 16.15 1.45 3.30
CA TYR A 82 17.24 2.42 3.12
C TYR A 82 18.34 1.98 2.14
N PRO A 83 18.86 0.72 2.18
CA PRO A 83 19.86 0.29 1.21
C PRO A 83 19.35 0.29 -0.24
N LEU A 84 18.05 0.07 -0.46
CA LEU A 84 17.43 0.10 -1.79
C LEU A 84 17.38 1.53 -2.33
N ASN A 85 17.13 2.52 -1.45
CA ASN A 85 17.16 3.92 -1.84
C ASN A 85 18.57 4.34 -2.30
N LEU A 86 19.63 3.80 -1.70
CA LEU A 86 21.01 4.05 -2.16
C LEU A 86 21.30 3.41 -3.53
N LEU A 87 20.67 2.28 -3.85
CA LEU A 87 20.79 1.64 -5.16
C LEU A 87 19.99 2.37 -6.24
N ASN A 88 18.92 3.08 -5.87
CA ASN A 88 18.05 3.79 -6.79
C ASN A 88 18.82 4.72 -7.73
N ASP A 89 19.78 5.47 -7.20
CA ASP A 89 20.59 6.43 -7.94
C ASP A 89 21.57 5.77 -8.94
N SER A 90 21.80 4.46 -8.81
CA SER A 90 22.67 3.68 -9.69
C SER A 90 21.93 2.99 -10.84
N VAL A 91 20.59 3.05 -10.85
CA VAL A 91 19.74 2.43 -11.87
C VAL A 91 19.24 3.51 -12.85
N ALA A 92 19.20 3.18 -14.13
CA ALA A 92 18.70 4.11 -15.15
C ALA A 92 17.25 4.52 -14.88
N ALA A 93 16.96 5.81 -15.02
CA ALA A 93 15.65 6.39 -14.68
C ALA A 93 14.50 5.82 -15.53
N GLU A 94 14.77 5.35 -16.76
CA GLU A 94 13.78 4.67 -17.59
C GLU A 94 13.37 3.29 -17.04
N VAL A 95 14.27 2.65 -16.30
CA VAL A 95 14.03 1.32 -15.70
C VAL A 95 13.43 1.47 -14.30
N ASN A 96 13.88 2.48 -13.56
CA ASN A 96 13.45 2.71 -12.19
C ASN A 96 13.14 4.19 -11.96
N PRO A 97 11.87 4.59 -12.17
CA PRO A 97 11.46 5.97 -12.07
C PRO A 97 11.73 6.57 -10.69
N SER A 98 12.28 7.79 -10.65
CA SER A 98 12.34 8.55 -9.41
C SER A 98 10.95 9.09 -9.05
N MET A 99 10.77 9.41 -7.78
CA MET A 99 9.54 10.07 -7.34
C MET A 99 9.34 11.43 -8.04
N ASP A 100 10.42 12.18 -8.30
CA ASP A 100 10.40 13.41 -9.10
C ASP A 100 9.81 13.20 -10.50
N ALA A 101 10.16 12.09 -11.17
CA ALA A 101 9.63 11.77 -12.50
C ALA A 101 8.15 11.37 -12.47
N MET A 102 7.67 10.89 -11.33
CA MET A 102 6.30 10.41 -11.16
C MET A 102 5.34 11.50 -10.67
N VAL A 103 5.83 12.66 -10.25
CA VAL A 103 5.03 13.79 -9.76
C VAL A 103 4.90 14.85 -10.86
N ALA A 104 3.67 15.15 -11.26
CA ALA A 104 3.38 16.06 -12.37
C ALA A 104 3.57 17.55 -12.03
N GLY A 105 3.67 17.88 -10.74
CA GLY A 105 3.73 19.24 -10.23
C GLY A 105 3.44 19.30 -8.72
N PRO A 106 3.36 20.51 -8.13
CA PRO A 106 3.08 20.66 -6.71
C PRO A 106 1.71 20.07 -6.37
N LEU A 107 1.66 19.31 -5.28
CA LEU A 107 0.46 18.63 -4.80
C LEU A 107 -0.24 19.49 -3.75
N SER A 108 -1.57 19.50 -3.73
CA SER A 108 -2.28 20.17 -2.65
C SER A 108 -2.09 19.40 -1.34
N ALA A 109 -1.54 20.05 -0.30
CA ALA A 109 -1.37 19.43 1.03
C ALA A 109 -2.67 18.75 1.55
N GLY A 110 -3.83 19.33 1.26
CA GLY A 110 -5.13 18.75 1.63
C GLY A 110 -5.42 17.40 0.96
N VAL A 111 -5.11 17.24 -0.34
CA VAL A 111 -5.32 15.94 -1.02
C VAL A 111 -4.27 14.93 -0.58
N VAL A 112 -3.03 15.36 -0.32
CA VAL A 112 -1.97 14.50 0.20
C VAL A 112 -2.35 13.93 1.57
N VAL A 113 -2.81 14.77 2.49
CA VAL A 113 -3.27 14.29 3.81
C VAL A 113 -4.44 13.33 3.67
N LEU A 114 -5.40 13.62 2.79
CA LEU A 114 -6.57 12.77 2.61
C LEU A 114 -6.22 11.40 2.02
N VAL A 115 -5.41 11.34 0.96
CA VAL A 115 -5.00 10.08 0.34
C VAL A 115 -4.13 9.26 1.30
N SER A 116 -3.23 9.91 2.04
CA SER A 116 -2.36 9.26 3.05
C SER A 116 -3.13 8.74 4.26
N LEU A 117 -4.43 9.04 4.39
CA LEU A 117 -5.30 8.46 5.41
C LEU A 117 -6.21 7.37 4.83
N LEU A 118 -6.74 7.56 3.63
CA LEU A 118 -7.71 6.64 3.02
C LEU A 118 -7.05 5.44 2.33
N ASN A 119 -6.00 5.66 1.54
CA ASN A 119 -5.32 4.58 0.80
C ASN A 119 -4.75 3.50 1.74
N PRO A 120 -4.05 3.84 2.84
CA PRO A 120 -3.60 2.83 3.80
C PRO A 120 -4.73 2.00 4.40
N ILE A 121 -5.87 2.62 4.73
CA ILE A 121 -7.02 1.88 5.25
C ILE A 121 -7.53 0.91 4.18
N PHE A 122 -7.69 1.39 2.95
CA PHE A 122 -8.15 0.58 1.83
C PHE A 122 -7.22 -0.62 1.59
N GLU A 123 -5.94 -0.37 1.41
CA GLU A 123 -4.95 -1.39 1.10
C GLU A 123 -4.75 -2.39 2.24
N GLU A 124 -4.57 -1.90 3.47
CA GLU A 124 -4.31 -2.78 4.61
C GLU A 124 -5.54 -3.64 4.93
N VAL A 125 -6.77 -3.12 4.79
CA VAL A 125 -7.98 -3.92 5.00
C VAL A 125 -8.10 -5.06 3.99
N PHE A 126 -7.89 -4.79 2.70
CA PHE A 126 -8.11 -5.78 1.66
C PHE A 126 -6.90 -6.69 1.42
N VAL A 127 -5.70 -6.11 1.30
CA VAL A 127 -4.47 -6.82 0.91
C VAL A 127 -3.80 -7.46 2.11
N CYS A 128 -3.72 -6.77 3.25
CA CYS A 128 -3.15 -7.38 4.46
C CYS A 128 -4.20 -8.19 5.22
N ALA A 129 -5.21 -7.54 5.82
CA ALA A 129 -6.12 -8.25 6.73
C ALA A 129 -6.98 -9.31 6.03
N TYR A 130 -7.70 -8.96 4.96
CA TYR A 130 -8.62 -9.89 4.32
C TYR A 130 -7.90 -11.06 3.64
N VAL A 131 -6.90 -10.80 2.77
CA VAL A 131 -6.19 -11.88 2.06
C VAL A 131 -5.48 -12.81 3.04
N ILE A 132 -4.70 -12.27 3.98
CA ILE A 132 -3.93 -13.10 4.92
C ILE A 132 -4.88 -14.00 5.71
N ARG A 133 -5.91 -13.42 6.34
CA ARG A 133 -6.84 -14.19 7.17
C ARG A 133 -7.73 -15.14 6.39
N ALA A 134 -8.07 -14.81 5.14
CA ALA A 134 -8.84 -15.70 4.30
C ALA A 134 -8.03 -16.96 3.95
N LEU A 135 -6.72 -16.80 3.70
CA LEU A 135 -5.82 -17.88 3.33
C LEU A 135 -5.33 -18.69 4.53
N GLU A 136 -5.10 -18.07 5.68
CA GLU A 136 -4.69 -18.76 6.92
C GLU A 136 -5.70 -19.82 7.39
N ARG A 137 -6.96 -19.75 6.94
CA ARG A 137 -7.97 -20.79 7.19
C ARG A 137 -7.65 -22.12 6.50
N ARG A 138 -6.79 -22.11 5.48
CA ARG A 138 -6.50 -23.28 4.62
C ARG A 138 -5.02 -23.50 4.34
N HIS A 139 -4.18 -22.50 4.63
CA HIS A 139 -2.76 -22.49 4.31
C HIS A 139 -1.94 -21.94 5.47
N SER A 140 -0.61 -22.07 5.39
CA SER A 140 0.29 -21.52 6.41
C SER A 140 0.29 -19.98 6.41
N PRO A 141 0.61 -19.33 7.55
CA PRO A 141 0.79 -17.89 7.62
C PRO A 141 1.82 -17.37 6.60
N ALA A 142 2.92 -18.11 6.39
CA ALA A 142 3.92 -17.75 5.40
C ALA A 142 3.35 -17.72 3.98
N PHE A 143 2.54 -18.70 3.59
CA PHE A 143 1.90 -18.70 2.28
C PHE A 143 0.94 -17.50 2.14
N ALA A 144 0.12 -17.27 3.16
CA ALA A 144 -0.86 -16.18 3.17
C ALA A 144 -0.19 -14.79 3.04
N VAL A 145 0.90 -14.57 3.78
CA VAL A 145 1.71 -13.33 3.70
C VAL A 145 2.35 -13.19 2.31
N ASN A 146 2.95 -14.23 1.75
CA ASN A 146 3.57 -14.14 0.42
C ASN A 146 2.55 -13.84 -0.68
N VAL A 147 1.33 -14.40 -0.61
CA VAL A 147 0.26 -14.06 -1.58
C VAL A 147 -0.19 -12.61 -1.41
N SER A 148 -0.36 -12.14 -0.18
CA SER A 148 -0.66 -10.73 0.13
C SER A 148 0.39 -9.79 -0.48
N VAL A 149 1.67 -10.09 -0.24
CA VAL A 149 2.81 -9.32 -0.77
C VAL A 149 2.87 -9.37 -2.29
N ALA A 150 2.59 -10.51 -2.91
CA ALA A 150 2.57 -10.63 -4.37
C ALA A 150 1.46 -9.76 -5.00
N ILE A 151 0.27 -9.72 -4.39
CA ILE A 151 -0.80 -8.82 -4.81
C ILE A 151 -0.34 -7.37 -4.67
N ARG A 152 0.27 -7.00 -3.53
CA ARG A 152 0.83 -5.65 -3.33
C ARG A 152 1.83 -5.26 -4.40
N ALA A 153 2.87 -6.08 -4.58
CA ALA A 153 3.89 -5.85 -5.59
C ALA A 153 3.27 -5.68 -6.99
N SER A 154 2.22 -6.45 -7.32
CA SER A 154 1.60 -6.40 -8.65
C SER A 154 0.92 -5.08 -8.99
N TYR A 155 0.39 -4.33 -8.02
CA TYR A 155 -0.12 -2.97 -8.27
C TYR A 155 0.94 -1.87 -8.05
N HIS A 156 2.16 -2.23 -7.68
CA HIS A 156 3.30 -1.31 -7.52
C HIS A 156 4.44 -1.49 -8.55
N LEU A 157 4.27 -2.35 -9.57
CA LEU A 157 5.26 -2.57 -10.62
C LEU A 157 5.69 -1.29 -11.36
N TYR A 158 4.78 -0.31 -11.47
CA TYR A 158 5.05 1.01 -12.09
C TYR A 158 6.19 1.80 -11.43
N GLN A 159 6.59 1.44 -10.21
CA GLN A 159 7.71 2.08 -9.50
C GLN A 159 9.09 1.54 -9.92
N GLY A 160 9.12 0.62 -10.90
CA GLY A 160 10.34 -0.05 -11.34
C GLY A 160 10.81 -1.15 -10.37
N PRO A 161 11.91 -1.86 -10.72
CA PRO A 161 12.36 -3.01 -9.96
C PRO A 161 12.79 -2.69 -8.52
N VAL A 162 13.51 -1.59 -8.30
CA VAL A 162 13.99 -1.22 -6.95
C VAL A 162 12.81 -0.79 -6.08
N GLY A 163 11.92 0.05 -6.62
CA GLY A 163 10.68 0.43 -5.95
C GLY A 163 9.80 -0.77 -5.60
N THR A 164 9.59 -1.69 -6.55
CA THR A 164 8.84 -2.93 -6.30
C THR A 164 9.45 -3.78 -5.19
N ILE A 165 10.79 -3.92 -5.16
CA ILE A 165 11.47 -4.66 -4.08
C ILE A 165 11.27 -3.96 -2.73
N ALA A 166 11.33 -2.62 -2.69
CA ALA A 166 11.04 -1.87 -1.47
C ALA A 166 9.61 -2.13 -0.97
N ILE A 167 8.63 -2.17 -1.88
CA ILE A 167 7.25 -2.53 -1.58
C ILE A 167 7.11 -3.97 -1.09
N VAL A 168 7.87 -4.92 -1.65
CA VAL A 168 7.92 -6.31 -1.15
C VAL A 168 8.43 -6.35 0.29
N VAL A 169 9.50 -5.62 0.59
CA VAL A 169 10.06 -5.54 1.96
C VAL A 169 9.05 -4.95 2.95
N ILE A 170 8.42 -3.82 2.60
CA ILE A 170 7.38 -3.18 3.42
C ILE A 170 6.21 -4.15 3.62
N GLY A 171 5.71 -4.75 2.54
CA GLY A 171 4.62 -5.72 2.58
C GLY A 171 4.92 -6.92 3.47
N LEU A 172 6.16 -7.44 3.46
CA LEU A 172 6.57 -8.52 4.34
C LEU A 172 6.55 -8.08 5.81
N ILE A 173 7.07 -6.89 6.13
CA ILE A 173 7.09 -6.36 7.51
C ILE A 173 5.66 -6.20 8.04
N LEU A 174 4.81 -5.51 7.29
CA LEU A 174 3.43 -5.23 7.70
C LEU A 174 2.57 -6.50 7.69
N GLY A 175 2.70 -7.33 6.66
CA GLY A 175 1.97 -8.59 6.53
C GLY A 175 2.31 -9.58 7.65
N TRP A 176 3.59 -9.74 8.00
CA TRP A 176 3.99 -10.58 9.13
C TRP A 176 3.51 -10.03 10.48
N TRP A 177 3.51 -8.70 10.65
CA TRP A 177 2.90 -8.08 11.83
C TRP A 177 1.42 -8.46 11.97
N VAL A 178 0.65 -8.33 10.88
CA VAL A 178 -0.78 -8.67 10.87
C VAL A 178 -1.01 -10.16 11.10
N ALA A 179 -0.25 -11.03 10.43
CA ALA A 179 -0.36 -12.49 10.58
C ALA A 179 -0.07 -12.95 12.02
N ARG A 180 0.94 -12.37 12.69
CA ARG A 180 1.30 -12.77 14.06
C ARG A 180 0.42 -12.18 15.14
N THR A 181 0.00 -10.93 14.99
CA THR A 181 -0.70 -10.20 16.06
C THR A 181 -2.21 -10.16 15.86
N GLY A 182 -2.68 -10.34 14.62
CA GLY A 182 -4.06 -10.12 14.24
C GLY A 182 -4.50 -8.65 14.31
N ARG A 183 -3.58 -7.70 14.47
CA ARG A 183 -3.88 -6.26 14.67
C ARG A 183 -3.51 -5.46 13.42
N LEU A 184 -4.48 -4.72 12.89
CA LEU A 184 -4.31 -4.01 11.63
C LEU A 184 -3.86 -2.55 11.79
N TRP A 185 -4.35 -1.87 12.83
CA TRP A 185 -4.09 -0.44 13.04
C TRP A 185 -2.61 -0.02 13.04
N PRO A 186 -1.67 -0.75 13.67
CA PRO A 186 -0.26 -0.40 13.57
C PRO A 186 0.27 -0.41 12.12
N ALA A 187 -0.21 -1.33 11.28
CA ALA A 187 0.18 -1.36 9.86
C ALA A 187 -0.43 -0.19 9.09
N ILE A 188 -1.71 0.14 9.34
CA ILE A 188 -2.37 1.33 8.76
C ILE A 188 -1.61 2.60 9.13
N VAL A 189 -1.22 2.77 10.40
CA VAL A 189 -0.47 3.95 10.85
C VAL A 189 0.91 4.03 10.18
N ALA A 190 1.63 2.90 10.09
CA ALA A 190 2.93 2.87 9.45
C ALA A 190 2.84 3.22 7.96
N HIS A 191 1.87 2.65 7.26
CA HIS A 191 1.62 2.89 5.84
C HIS A 191 1.17 4.35 5.61
N ALA A 192 0.24 4.87 6.41
CA ALA A 192 -0.17 6.27 6.35
C ALA A 192 0.99 7.26 6.52
N ALA A 193 1.92 6.95 7.43
CA ALA A 193 3.10 7.78 7.62
C ALA A 193 4.10 7.66 6.45
N LEU A 194 4.24 6.47 5.85
CA LEU A 194 5.06 6.30 4.64
C LEU A 194 4.51 7.12 3.47
N ASP A 195 3.21 7.06 3.22
CA ASP A 195 2.55 7.82 2.16
C ASP A 195 2.69 9.33 2.39
N LEU A 196 2.41 9.77 3.62
CA LEU A 196 2.51 11.17 3.98
C LEU A 196 3.96 11.67 3.82
N MET A 197 4.96 10.92 4.28
CA MET A 197 6.37 11.29 4.12
C MET A 197 6.78 11.36 2.64
N GLY A 198 6.32 10.40 1.82
CA GLY A 198 6.65 10.34 0.41
C GLY A 198 6.02 11.45 -0.42
N LEU A 199 4.77 11.81 -0.13
CA LEU A 199 4.00 12.78 -0.91
C LEU A 199 4.14 14.22 -0.39
N MET A 200 4.28 14.43 0.93
CA MET A 200 4.32 15.78 1.51
C MET A 200 5.58 16.56 1.11
N ALA A 201 6.65 15.87 0.69
CA ALA A 201 7.84 16.51 0.13
C ALA A 201 7.57 17.25 -1.19
N TYR A 202 6.42 16.99 -1.82
CA TYR A 202 5.99 17.57 -3.10
C TYR A 202 4.75 18.47 -2.98
N ALA A 203 4.34 18.80 -1.74
CA ALA A 203 3.17 19.64 -1.47
C ALA A 203 3.51 21.14 -1.30
#